data_AF-A0A074XMA9-F1
#
_entry.id   AF-A0A074XMA9-F1
#
_cell.length_a   1.000
_cell.length_b   1.000
_cell.length_c   1.000
_cell.angle_alpha   90.00
_cell.angle_beta   90.00
_cell.angle_gamma   90.00
#
_symmetry.space_group_name_H-M   'P 1'
#
loop_
_entity.id
_entity.type
_entity.pdbx_description
1 polymer ?
#
loop_
_entity_poly.entity_id
_entity_poly.type
_entity_poly.pdbx_seq_one_letter_code
_entity_poly.pdbx_strand_id
1 'polypeptide(L)'
;ITRLRVIEALTTKAFDMLIYRPVFITPAILKSYVELQCLLQRPESFPAVFTLYREKPVPRPSKSGVIAFDETNPNKVSASVPPAVADLAIDAAIESRDLSLALGTIDATYCTTAYKRSKFLRSALFPLTGFLLTPPAAYTLATRFSDYQSTMDPAMATNIAMAGIMTYTMAVGTVGYVALTTANDQMVRVTWSMGVPLWERWVREEERGAIDKISQAWGFASKDKWGEEEGEEWDYLKEFCGLRGMMLDRVELMDGME
;
A
#
# COMPACT_ATOMS: atom_id res chain seq x y z
N ILE A 1 32.89 -26.95 4.24
CA ILE A 1 32.14 -25.86 3.56
C ILE A 1 31.92 -24.77 4.60
N THR A 2 32.36 -23.53 4.36
CA THR A 2 32.19 -22.42 5.31
C THR A 2 30.74 -21.93 5.31
N ARG A 3 30.22 -21.49 6.46
CA ARG A 3 28.83 -21.01 6.64
C ARG A 3 28.43 -19.99 5.56
N LEU A 4 29.31 -19.04 5.25
CA LEU A 4 29.07 -18.01 4.24
C LEU A 4 28.86 -18.60 2.84
N ARG A 5 29.63 -19.62 2.43
CA ARG A 5 29.45 -20.29 1.14
C ARG A 5 28.12 -21.03 1.04
N VAL A 6 27.62 -21.56 2.17
CA VAL A 6 26.29 -22.20 2.20
C VAL A 6 25.19 -21.15 2.02
N ILE A 7 25.29 -20.03 2.73
CA ILE A 7 24.32 -18.92 2.62
C ILE A 7 24.28 -18.39 1.19
N GLU A 8 25.45 -18.10 0.61
CA GLU A 8 25.55 -17.62 -0.77
C GLU A 8 24.97 -18.63 -1.76
N ALA A 9 25.33 -19.91 -1.65
CA ALA A 9 24.79 -20.95 -2.50
C ALA A 9 23.25 -21.08 -2.37
N LEU A 10 22.69 -20.95 -1.16
CA LEU A 10 21.25 -21.00 -0.94
C LEU A 10 20.55 -19.78 -1.55
N THR A 11 21.08 -18.57 -1.33
CA THR A 11 20.54 -17.33 -1.90
C THR A 11 20.56 -17.38 -3.42
N THR A 12 21.70 -17.77 -4.03
CA THR A 12 21.83 -17.91 -5.48
C THR A 12 20.89 -18.98 -6.02
N LYS A 13 20.79 -20.16 -5.40
CA LYS A 13 19.91 -21.22 -5.89
C LYS A 13 18.44 -20.88 -5.76
N ALA A 14 18.05 -20.22 -4.67
CA ALA A 14 16.68 -19.72 -4.51
C ALA A 14 16.34 -18.68 -5.59
N PHE A 15 17.27 -17.79 -5.92
CA PHE A 15 17.09 -16.80 -6.98
C PHE A 15 17.07 -17.44 -8.38
N ASP A 16 17.97 -18.39 -8.67
CA ASP A 16 18.00 -19.17 -9.91
C ASP A 16 16.64 -19.87 -10.15
N MET A 17 16.05 -20.43 -9.09
CA MET A 17 14.73 -21.07 -9.15
C MET A 17 13.61 -20.08 -9.49
N LEU A 18 13.67 -18.86 -8.97
CA LEU A 18 12.70 -17.81 -9.31
C LEU A 18 12.88 -17.29 -10.73
N ILE A 19 14.10 -17.23 -11.25
CA ILE A 19 14.34 -16.83 -12.65
C ILE A 19 13.88 -17.91 -13.63
N TYR A 20 13.99 -19.19 -13.25
CA TYR A 20 13.69 -20.31 -14.15
C TYR A 20 12.32 -20.17 -14.81
N ARG A 21 12.32 -20.07 -16.15
CA ARG A 21 11.18 -19.61 -16.95
C ARG A 21 9.87 -20.39 -16.70
N PRO A 22 9.87 -21.73 -16.55
CA PRO A 22 8.66 -22.51 -16.28
C PRO A 22 8.05 -22.34 -14.88
N VAL A 23 8.74 -21.70 -13.93
CA VAL A 23 8.25 -21.56 -12.56
C VAL A 23 7.31 -20.36 -12.47
N PHE A 24 6.03 -20.58 -12.19
CA PHE A 24 5.11 -19.50 -11.90
C PHE A 24 5.30 -19.02 -10.45
N ILE A 25 5.56 -17.73 -10.26
CA ILE A 25 5.74 -17.14 -8.93
C ILE A 25 4.35 -16.82 -8.36
N THR A 26 3.91 -17.60 -7.37
CA THR A 26 2.68 -17.31 -6.62
C THR A 26 2.98 -16.39 -5.44
N PRO A 27 1.98 -15.70 -4.85
CA PRO A 27 2.20 -14.89 -3.64
C PRO A 27 2.81 -15.68 -2.47
N ALA A 28 2.47 -16.97 -2.34
CA ALA A 28 3.05 -17.84 -1.33
C ALA A 28 4.55 -18.11 -1.58
N ILE A 29 4.93 -18.39 -2.83
CA ILE A 29 6.34 -18.59 -3.21
C ILE A 29 7.13 -17.29 -2.98
N LEU A 30 6.57 -16.15 -3.36
CA LEU A 30 7.20 -14.85 -3.12
C LEU A 30 7.41 -14.61 -1.62
N LYS A 31 6.38 -14.83 -0.79
CA LYS A 31 6.48 -14.71 0.66
C LYS A 31 7.59 -15.59 1.23
N SER A 32 7.61 -16.88 0.88
CA SER A 32 8.63 -17.81 1.38
C SER A 32 10.04 -17.43 0.92
N TYR A 33 10.19 -16.87 -0.28
CA TYR A 33 11.49 -16.36 -0.73
C TYR A 33 11.95 -15.17 0.12
N VAL A 34 11.08 -14.19 0.35
CA VAL A 34 11.41 -13.00 1.14
C VAL A 34 11.76 -13.42 2.57
N GLU A 35 10.94 -14.27 3.21
CA GLU A 35 11.22 -14.81 4.55
C GLU A 35 12.58 -15.52 4.60
N LEU A 36 12.90 -16.33 3.58
CA LEU A 36 14.20 -16.99 3.49
C LEU A 36 15.34 -15.97 3.41
N GLN A 37 15.24 -14.94 2.57
CA GLN A 37 16.31 -13.94 2.45
C GLN A 37 16.46 -13.07 3.70
N CYS A 38 15.37 -12.79 4.41
CA CYS A 38 15.42 -12.12 5.71
C CYS A 38 16.15 -12.97 6.75
N LEU A 39 15.85 -14.29 6.80
CA LEU A 39 16.58 -15.22 7.67
C LEU A 39 18.06 -15.33 7.33
N LEU A 40 18.41 -15.20 6.03
CA LEU A 40 19.79 -15.20 5.55
C LEU A 40 20.49 -13.84 5.64
N GLN A 41 19.77 -12.78 6.01
CA GLN A 41 20.25 -11.38 6.04
C GLN A 41 20.85 -10.93 4.70
N ARG A 42 20.19 -11.29 3.57
CA ARG A 42 20.63 -10.94 2.21
C ARG A 42 19.48 -10.31 1.39
N PRO A 43 19.13 -9.05 1.65
CA PRO A 43 17.99 -8.38 0.99
C PRO A 43 18.30 -7.83 -0.41
N GLU A 44 19.54 -7.95 -0.90
CA GLU A 44 20.07 -7.36 -2.14
C GLU A 44 19.20 -7.63 -3.39
N SER A 45 18.50 -8.75 -3.42
CA SER A 45 17.70 -9.18 -4.57
C SER A 45 16.25 -8.67 -4.56
N PHE A 46 15.77 -8.02 -3.49
CA PHE A 46 14.35 -7.70 -3.33
C PHE A 46 13.76 -6.84 -4.45
N PRO A 47 14.36 -5.70 -4.86
CA PRO A 47 13.79 -4.88 -5.93
C PRO A 47 13.66 -5.66 -7.25
N ALA A 48 14.69 -6.45 -7.58
CA ALA A 48 14.70 -7.27 -8.78
C ALA A 48 13.65 -8.39 -8.74
N VAL A 49 13.47 -9.05 -7.59
CA VAL A 49 12.49 -10.14 -7.43
C VAL A 49 11.06 -9.62 -7.49
N PHE A 50 10.77 -8.46 -6.90
CA PHE A 50 9.43 -7.86 -7.00
C PHE A 50 9.11 -7.39 -8.41
N THR A 51 10.10 -6.90 -9.16
CA THR A 51 9.95 -6.58 -10.58
C THR A 51 9.71 -7.84 -11.40
N LEU A 52 10.49 -8.90 -11.16
CA LEU A 52 10.32 -10.21 -11.78
C LEU A 52 8.93 -10.79 -11.50
N TYR A 53 8.44 -10.72 -10.26
CA TYR A 53 7.11 -11.19 -9.89
C TYR A 53 5.99 -10.55 -10.72
N ARG A 54 6.16 -9.28 -11.09
CA ARG A 54 5.16 -8.53 -11.88
C ARG A 54 5.25 -8.79 -13.38
N GLU A 55 6.45 -8.97 -13.90
CA GLU A 55 6.71 -9.01 -15.35
C GLU A 55 6.85 -10.42 -15.91
N LYS A 56 7.11 -11.42 -15.06
CA LYS A 56 7.42 -12.78 -15.50
C LYS A 56 6.25 -13.40 -16.29
N PRO A 57 6.50 -13.91 -17.52
CA PRO A 57 5.49 -14.59 -18.32
C PRO A 57 4.92 -15.82 -17.62
N VAL A 58 3.60 -16.02 -17.75
CA VAL A 58 2.92 -17.16 -17.12
C VAL A 58 3.00 -18.38 -18.02
N PRO A 59 3.50 -19.53 -17.53
CA PRO A 59 3.51 -20.77 -18.30
C PRO A 59 2.08 -21.31 -18.44
N ARG A 60 1.67 -21.60 -19.68
CA ARG A 60 0.39 -22.23 -20.01
C ARG A 60 0.63 -23.64 -20.56
N PRO A 61 -0.10 -24.66 -20.08
CA PRO A 61 -0.03 -25.99 -20.67
C PRO A 61 -0.56 -25.94 -22.12
N SER A 62 0.29 -26.28 -23.09
CA SER A 62 -0.13 -26.47 -24.48
C SER A 62 -0.44 -27.94 -24.76
N LYS A 63 -1.39 -28.18 -25.66
CA LYS A 63 -1.77 -29.52 -26.13
C LYS A 63 -0.64 -30.23 -26.89
N SER A 64 0.36 -29.50 -27.38
CA SER A 64 1.49 -30.04 -28.16
C SER A 64 2.70 -30.48 -27.32
N GLY A 65 2.61 -30.45 -25.99
CA GLY A 65 3.74 -30.80 -25.11
C GLY A 65 4.83 -29.71 -24.98
N VAL A 66 4.69 -28.59 -25.69
CA VAL A 66 5.56 -27.41 -25.57
C VAL A 66 4.94 -26.41 -24.60
N ILE A 67 5.66 -25.97 -23.57
CA ILE A 67 5.16 -24.95 -22.63
C ILE A 67 5.01 -23.62 -23.39
N ALA A 68 3.77 -23.14 -23.52
CA ALA A 68 3.50 -21.81 -24.07
C ALA A 68 3.61 -20.77 -22.95
N PHE A 69 3.92 -19.52 -23.29
CA PHE A 69 4.02 -18.43 -22.32
C PHE A 69 3.09 -17.30 -22.71
N ASP A 70 2.28 -16.85 -21.77
CA ASP A 70 1.43 -15.68 -21.96
C ASP A 70 2.15 -14.42 -21.50
N GLU A 71 1.96 -13.33 -22.25
CA GLU A 71 2.37 -12.00 -21.83
C GLU A 71 1.59 -11.59 -20.57
N THR A 72 2.33 -11.13 -19.57
CA THR A 72 1.76 -10.69 -18.29
C THR A 72 1.55 -9.19 -18.31
N ASN A 73 0.42 -8.74 -17.75
CA ASN A 73 0.18 -7.31 -17.54
C ASN A 73 0.73 -6.90 -16.15
N PRO A 74 1.81 -6.11 -16.07
CA PRO A 74 2.44 -5.74 -14.80
C PRO A 74 1.57 -4.83 -13.91
N ASN A 75 0.48 -4.29 -14.46
CA ASN A 75 -0.44 -3.37 -13.80
C ASN A 75 -1.72 -4.08 -13.29
N LYS A 76 -1.76 -5.42 -13.36
CA LYS A 76 -2.91 -6.21 -12.89
C LYS A 76 -2.88 -6.35 -11.37
N VAL A 77 -4.06 -6.35 -10.72
CA VAL A 77 -4.19 -6.50 -9.26
C VAL A 77 -3.53 -7.79 -8.74
N SER A 78 -3.60 -8.88 -9.50
CA SER A 78 -2.97 -10.15 -9.11
C SER A 78 -1.44 -10.11 -9.07
N ALA A 79 -0.82 -9.09 -9.68
CA ALA A 79 0.63 -8.87 -9.66
C ALA A 79 1.05 -7.93 -8.52
N SER A 80 0.13 -7.48 -7.66
CA SER A 80 0.49 -6.64 -6.51
C SER A 80 1.20 -7.46 -5.44
N VAL A 81 2.30 -6.92 -4.92
CA VAL A 81 2.97 -7.51 -3.74
C VAL A 81 2.07 -7.34 -2.51
N PRO A 82 1.85 -8.39 -1.71
CA PRO A 82 1.09 -8.26 -0.46
C PRO A 82 1.78 -7.31 0.53
N PRO A 83 1.03 -6.47 1.27
CA PRO A 83 1.62 -5.45 2.16
C PRO A 83 2.52 -6.08 3.23
N ALA A 84 2.09 -7.18 3.86
CA ALA A 84 2.90 -7.86 4.88
C ALA A 84 4.25 -8.39 4.35
N VAL A 85 4.33 -8.73 3.06
CA VAL A 85 5.58 -9.16 2.41
C VAL A 85 6.46 -7.95 2.06
N ALA A 86 5.83 -6.84 1.65
CA ALA A 86 6.54 -5.59 1.39
C ALA A 86 7.15 -5.01 2.67
N ASP A 87 6.38 -4.94 3.77
CA ASP A 87 6.86 -4.45 5.06
C ASP A 87 8.04 -5.28 5.59
N LEU A 88 7.94 -6.61 5.51
CA LEU A 88 9.00 -7.51 5.95
C LEU A 88 10.28 -7.34 5.10
N ALA A 89 10.13 -7.09 3.80
CA ALA A 89 11.27 -6.82 2.92
C ALA A 89 11.92 -5.45 3.19
N ILE A 90 11.12 -4.43 3.44
CA ILE A 90 11.59 -3.08 3.81
C ILE A 90 12.31 -3.12 5.14
N ASP A 91 11.83 -3.91 6.11
CA ASP A 91 12.47 -4.05 7.42
C ASP A 91 13.84 -4.70 7.32
N ALA A 92 13.95 -5.77 6.54
CA ALA A 92 15.24 -6.40 6.28
C ALA A 92 16.18 -5.49 5.46
N ALA A 93 15.64 -4.63 4.58
CA ALA A 93 16.43 -3.61 3.88
C ALA A 93 16.98 -2.56 4.86
N ILE A 94 16.15 -2.05 5.77
CA ILE A 94 16.54 -1.12 6.84
C ILE A 94 17.64 -1.76 7.72
N GLU A 95 17.46 -3.01 8.11
CA GLU A 95 18.44 -3.76 8.92
C GLU A 95 19.79 -3.91 8.21
N SER A 96 19.80 -4.02 6.88
CA SER A 96 21.03 -4.08 6.07
C SER A 96 21.76 -2.74 5.93
N ARG A 97 21.16 -1.63 6.41
CA ARG A 97 21.73 -0.28 6.38
C ARG A 97 22.08 0.21 4.97
N ASP A 98 21.33 -0.24 3.96
CA ASP A 98 21.45 0.24 2.58
C ASP A 98 20.20 1.06 2.20
N LEU A 99 20.36 2.37 2.10
CA LEU A 99 19.26 3.29 1.82
C LEU A 99 18.73 3.11 0.40
N SER A 100 19.62 2.90 -0.56
CA SER A 100 19.27 2.72 -1.98
C SER A 100 18.44 1.45 -2.16
N LEU A 101 18.82 0.39 -1.45
CA LEU A 101 18.06 -0.86 -1.42
C LEU A 101 16.67 -0.64 -0.81
N ALA A 102 16.57 0.00 0.35
CA ALA A 102 15.30 0.25 1.01
C ALA A 102 14.35 1.08 0.12
N LEU A 103 14.83 2.18 -0.47
CA LEU A 103 14.03 3.00 -1.38
C LEU A 103 13.66 2.24 -2.67
N GLY A 104 14.60 1.46 -3.23
CA GLY A 104 14.34 0.59 -4.37
C GLY A 104 13.28 -0.48 -4.10
N THR A 105 13.23 -1.00 -2.87
CA THR A 105 12.17 -1.95 -2.47
C THR A 105 10.81 -1.29 -2.36
N ILE A 106 10.72 -0.06 -1.86
CA ILE A 106 9.47 0.72 -1.83
C ILE A 106 8.98 0.96 -3.26
N ASP A 107 9.89 1.33 -4.16
CA ASP A 107 9.55 1.57 -5.57
C ASP A 107 9.05 0.31 -6.29
N ALA A 108 9.66 -0.83 -6.00
CA ALA A 108 9.23 -2.11 -6.57
C ALA A 108 7.93 -2.67 -5.96
N THR A 109 7.47 -2.13 -4.82
CA THR A 109 6.27 -2.60 -4.07
C THR A 109 5.13 -1.58 -4.08
N TYR A 110 5.17 -0.60 -3.17
CA TYR A 110 4.08 0.35 -2.89
C TYR A 110 3.85 1.36 -4.01
N CYS A 111 4.90 1.76 -4.73
CA CYS A 111 4.79 2.74 -5.81
C CYS A 111 4.10 2.19 -7.07
N THR A 112 3.94 0.87 -7.17
CA THR A 112 3.44 0.20 -8.37
C THR A 112 1.95 0.46 -8.61
N THR A 113 1.55 0.57 -9.89
CA THR A 113 0.14 0.75 -10.26
C THR A 113 -0.71 -0.47 -9.85
N ALA A 114 -0.12 -1.67 -9.87
CA ALA A 114 -0.74 -2.90 -9.40
C ALA A 114 -1.10 -2.81 -7.91
N TYR A 115 -0.18 -2.30 -7.08
CA TYR A 115 -0.43 -2.10 -5.65
C TYR A 115 -1.55 -1.08 -5.41
N LYS A 116 -1.49 0.09 -6.07
CA LYS A 116 -2.53 1.13 -5.96
C LYS A 116 -3.92 0.60 -6.31
N ARG A 117 -4.03 -0.23 -7.36
CA ARG A 117 -5.29 -0.90 -7.74
C ARG A 117 -5.71 -1.98 -6.74
N SER A 118 -4.78 -2.73 -6.17
CA SER A 118 -5.09 -3.72 -5.13
C SER A 118 -5.56 -3.05 -3.85
N LYS A 119 -4.95 -1.94 -3.45
CA LYS A 119 -5.39 -1.11 -2.32
C LYS A 119 -6.81 -0.62 -2.54
N PHE A 120 -7.09 -0.07 -3.72
CA PHE A 120 -8.45 0.32 -4.10
C PHE A 120 -9.45 -0.81 -3.90
N LEU A 121 -9.14 -2.00 -4.44
CA LEU A 121 -10.05 -3.14 -4.31
C LEU A 121 -10.19 -3.65 -2.88
N ARG A 122 -9.14 -3.59 -2.06
CA ARG A 122 -9.20 -4.06 -0.66
C ARG A 122 -9.93 -3.08 0.25
N SER A 123 -9.68 -1.79 0.07
CA SER A 123 -10.08 -0.76 1.04
C SER A 123 -11.29 0.06 0.57
N ALA A 124 -11.50 0.25 -0.74
CA ALA A 124 -12.64 0.99 -1.28
C ALA A 124 -13.84 0.09 -1.63
N LEU A 125 -13.65 -1.22 -1.79
CA LEU A 125 -14.74 -2.12 -2.20
C LEU A 125 -15.89 -2.14 -1.18
N PHE A 126 -15.57 -2.31 0.10
CA PHE A 126 -16.58 -2.36 1.16
C PHE A 126 -17.39 -1.05 1.32
N PRO A 127 -16.77 0.16 1.40
CA PRO A 127 -17.54 1.38 1.46
C PRO A 127 -18.33 1.63 0.16
N LEU A 128 -17.79 1.28 -1.01
CA LEU A 128 -18.49 1.45 -2.28
C LEU A 128 -19.72 0.54 -2.39
N THR A 129 -19.61 -0.73 -1.97
CA THR A 129 -20.76 -1.63 -1.96
C THR A 129 -21.82 -1.17 -0.97
N GLY A 130 -21.42 -0.68 0.21
CA GLY A 130 -22.34 -0.05 1.17
C GLY A 130 -23.08 1.14 0.56
N PHE A 131 -22.37 2.04 -0.11
CA PHE A 131 -22.95 3.19 -0.79
C PHE A 131 -23.93 2.78 -1.90
N LEU A 132 -23.56 1.81 -2.73
CA LEU A 132 -24.42 1.31 -3.81
C LEU A 132 -25.70 0.63 -3.30
N LEU A 133 -25.62 -0.05 -2.15
CA LEU A 133 -26.78 -0.70 -1.52
C LEU A 133 -27.63 0.26 -0.67
N THR A 134 -27.20 1.52 -0.50
CA THR A 134 -27.90 2.49 0.34
C THR A 134 -29.31 2.83 -0.18
N PRO A 135 -29.54 3.15 -1.48
CA PRO A 135 -30.88 3.45 -1.97
C PRO A 135 -31.93 2.33 -1.79
N PRO A 136 -31.66 1.06 -2.16
CA PRO A 136 -32.63 -0.01 -1.94
C PRO A 136 -32.83 -0.31 -0.43
N ALA A 137 -31.78 -0.20 0.39
CA ALA A 137 -31.91 -0.35 1.83
C ALA A 137 -32.77 0.77 2.45
N ALA A 138 -32.56 2.02 2.04
CA ALA A 138 -33.34 3.17 2.49
C ALA A 138 -34.82 3.02 2.10
N TYR A 139 -35.11 2.55 0.88
CA TYR A 139 -36.49 2.31 0.43
C TYR A 139 -37.18 1.23 1.28
N THR A 140 -36.52 0.10 1.52
CA THR A 140 -37.10 -0.98 2.33
C THR A 140 -37.34 -0.57 3.78
N LEU A 141 -36.41 0.18 4.39
CA LEU A 141 -36.58 0.75 5.73
C LEU A 141 -37.70 1.79 5.78
N ALA A 142 -37.79 2.66 4.78
CA ALA A 142 -38.83 3.68 4.70
C ALA A 142 -40.23 3.08 4.56
N THR A 143 -40.39 2.03 3.75
CA THR A 143 -41.66 1.30 3.61
C THR A 143 -42.08 0.61 4.90
N ARG A 144 -41.13 0.09 5.68
CA ARG A 144 -41.46 -0.47 7.01
C ARG A 144 -41.81 0.61 8.01
N PHE A 145 -41.22 1.79 7.90
CA PHE A 145 -41.52 2.91 8.78
C PHE A 145 -42.92 3.49 8.53
N SER A 146 -43.39 3.51 7.28
CA SER A 146 -44.74 4.00 6.95
C SER A 146 -45.85 3.15 7.56
N ASP A 147 -45.64 1.85 7.78
CA ASP A 147 -46.61 0.97 8.46
C ASP A 147 -46.92 1.40 9.92
N TYR A 148 -46.01 2.11 10.59
CA TYR A 148 -46.15 2.52 11.99
C TYR A 148 -46.73 3.93 12.17
N GLN A 149 -46.90 4.66 11.08
CA GLN A 149 -47.43 6.02 11.08
C GLN A 149 -48.89 5.99 10.62
N SER A 150 -49.74 6.87 11.16
CA SER A 150 -51.17 6.99 10.79
C SER A 150 -51.60 8.40 10.36
N THR A 151 -50.66 9.35 10.31
CA THR A 151 -50.92 10.76 10.02
C THR A 151 -50.80 11.17 8.54
N MET A 152 -50.17 10.35 7.70
CA MET A 152 -49.89 10.62 6.29
C MET A 152 -50.29 9.43 5.39
N ASP A 153 -50.44 9.67 4.09
CA ASP A 153 -50.57 8.59 3.12
C ASP A 153 -49.27 7.76 3.05
N PRO A 154 -49.32 6.41 2.99
CA PRO A 154 -48.13 5.57 3.02
C PRO A 154 -47.09 5.89 1.94
N ALA A 155 -47.52 6.32 0.75
CA ALA A 155 -46.59 6.72 -0.31
C ALA A 155 -45.84 8.00 0.05
N MET A 156 -46.53 9.00 0.61
CA MET A 156 -45.93 10.25 1.06
C MET A 156 -44.97 10.02 2.23
N ALA A 157 -45.36 9.20 3.22
CA ALA A 157 -44.53 8.85 4.36
C ALA A 157 -43.24 8.11 3.95
N THR A 158 -43.35 7.17 3.01
CA THR A 158 -42.19 6.42 2.48
C THR A 158 -41.21 7.35 1.77
N ASN A 159 -41.69 8.27 0.93
CA ASN A 159 -40.83 9.20 0.22
C ASN A 159 -40.09 10.17 1.16
N ILE A 160 -40.79 10.69 2.17
CA ILE A 160 -40.19 11.59 3.17
C ILE A 160 -39.14 10.84 4.02
N ALA A 161 -39.47 9.63 4.49
CA ALA A 161 -38.54 8.81 5.27
C ALA A 161 -37.32 8.40 4.46
N MET A 162 -37.50 7.99 3.20
CA MET A 162 -36.40 7.67 2.29
C MET A 162 -35.50 8.90 2.05
N ALA A 163 -36.09 10.07 1.79
CA ALA A 163 -35.34 11.32 1.64
C ALA A 163 -34.52 11.63 2.90
N GLY A 164 -35.11 11.53 4.09
CA GLY A 164 -34.40 11.74 5.35
C GLY A 164 -33.22 10.77 5.56
N ILE A 165 -33.43 9.48 5.33
CA ILE A 165 -32.38 8.44 5.45
C ILE A 165 -31.25 8.71 4.45
N MET A 166 -31.59 9.01 3.19
CA MET A 166 -30.60 9.28 2.15
C MET A 166 -29.80 10.55 2.45
N THR A 167 -30.45 11.64 2.85
CA THR A 167 -29.77 12.89 3.22
C THR A 167 -28.81 12.68 4.39
N TYR A 168 -29.25 12.00 5.45
CA TYR A 168 -28.38 11.68 6.59
C TYR A 168 -27.18 10.83 6.15
N THR A 169 -27.42 9.77 5.38
CA THR A 169 -26.35 8.87 4.93
C THR A 169 -25.35 9.56 4.03
N MET A 170 -25.81 10.43 3.11
CA MET A 170 -24.90 11.24 2.28
C MET A 170 -24.09 12.23 3.12
N ALA A 171 -24.73 12.93 4.06
CA ALA A 171 -24.04 13.90 4.91
C ALA A 171 -22.98 13.25 5.83
N VAL A 172 -23.30 12.11 6.44
CA VAL A 172 -22.33 11.35 7.26
C VAL A 172 -21.27 10.72 6.37
N GLY A 173 -21.63 10.25 5.18
CA GLY A 173 -20.70 9.66 4.21
C GLY A 173 -19.64 10.65 3.74
N THR A 174 -20.00 11.91 3.47
CA THR A 174 -19.01 12.95 3.10
C THR A 174 -18.06 13.28 4.24
N VAL A 175 -18.56 13.37 5.48
CA VAL A 175 -17.70 13.56 6.66
C VAL A 175 -16.75 12.38 6.84
N GLY A 176 -17.24 11.14 6.67
CA GLY A 176 -16.40 9.94 6.73
C GLY A 176 -15.33 9.91 5.65
N TYR A 177 -15.64 10.34 4.43
CA TYR A 177 -14.67 10.47 3.35
C TYR A 177 -13.54 11.46 3.69
N VAL A 178 -13.90 12.64 4.22
CA VAL A 178 -12.90 13.63 4.66
C VAL A 178 -12.06 13.03 5.77
N ALA A 179 -12.67 12.51 6.84
CA ALA A 179 -11.96 11.92 7.97
C ALA A 179 -10.97 10.82 7.54
N LEU A 180 -11.37 9.91 6.64
CA LEU A 180 -10.51 8.84 6.14
C LEU A 180 -9.34 9.36 5.31
N THR A 181 -9.55 10.43 4.54
CA THR A 181 -8.53 10.98 3.63
C THR A 181 -7.64 12.04 4.29
N THR A 182 -8.02 12.54 5.47
CA THR A 182 -7.26 13.52 6.25
C THR A 182 -6.68 12.97 7.55
N ALA A 183 -6.87 11.69 7.86
CA ALA A 183 -6.29 11.07 9.05
C ALA A 183 -4.75 11.16 9.01
N ASN A 184 -4.16 11.74 10.06
CA ASN A 184 -2.72 12.04 10.13
C ASN A 184 -2.02 11.41 11.36
N ASP A 185 -2.71 10.65 12.21
CA ASP A 185 -2.15 10.11 13.46
C ASP A 185 -0.90 9.23 13.25
N GLN A 186 -0.77 8.66 12.04
CA GLN A 186 0.33 7.82 11.61
C GLN A 186 1.51 8.59 10.98
N MET A 187 1.46 9.93 10.91
CA MET A 187 2.51 10.76 10.31
C MET A 187 3.47 11.25 11.41
N VAL A 188 4.68 10.69 11.45
CA VAL A 188 5.68 11.06 12.46
C VAL A 188 6.65 12.11 11.92
N ARG A 189 7.42 11.76 10.87
CA ARG A 189 8.43 12.64 10.26
C ARG A 189 8.03 13.10 8.86
N VAL A 190 7.41 12.20 8.09
CA VAL A 190 7.04 12.45 6.69
C VAL A 190 5.58 12.86 6.60
N THR A 191 5.33 14.05 6.07
CA THR A 191 4.00 14.63 5.89
C THR A 191 3.71 14.98 4.43
N TRP A 192 2.45 15.09 4.05
CA TRP A 192 2.07 15.47 2.67
C TRP A 192 2.30 16.95 2.40
N SER A 193 2.95 17.30 1.29
CA SER A 193 3.13 18.70 0.91
C SER A 193 1.78 19.41 0.67
N MET A 194 1.79 20.74 0.78
CA MET A 194 0.61 21.54 0.46
C MET A 194 0.22 21.35 -1.01
N GLY A 195 -1.08 21.20 -1.28
CA GLY A 195 -1.61 21.03 -2.63
C GLY A 195 -1.77 19.58 -3.11
N VAL A 196 -1.26 18.58 -2.39
CA VAL A 196 -1.50 17.16 -2.76
C VAL A 196 -2.98 16.79 -2.57
N PRO A 197 -3.68 16.29 -3.61
CA PRO A 197 -5.09 15.91 -3.53
C PRO A 197 -5.35 14.82 -2.47
N LEU A 198 -6.49 14.91 -1.77
CA LEU A 198 -6.90 13.96 -0.73
C LEU A 198 -6.91 12.50 -1.20
N TRP A 199 -7.34 12.26 -2.44
CA TRP A 199 -7.33 10.94 -3.05
C TRP A 199 -5.92 10.36 -3.19
N GLU A 200 -4.96 11.18 -3.63
CA GLU A 200 -3.59 10.73 -3.81
C GLU A 200 -2.92 10.40 -2.48
N ARG A 201 -3.20 11.20 -1.44
CA ARG A 201 -2.75 10.91 -0.06
C ARG A 201 -3.26 9.55 0.38
N TRP A 202 -4.57 9.33 0.23
CA TRP A 202 -5.17 8.05 0.59
C TRP A 202 -4.59 6.90 -0.22
N VAL A 203 -4.41 7.00 -1.53
CA VAL A 203 -3.85 5.90 -2.35
C VAL A 203 -2.40 5.59 -1.99
N ARG A 204 -1.61 6.61 -1.65
CA ARG A 204 -0.16 6.52 -1.42
C ARG A 204 0.21 6.48 0.06
N GLU A 205 -0.75 6.28 0.95
CA GLU A 205 -0.49 6.30 2.38
C GLU A 205 0.50 5.22 2.85
N GLU A 206 0.50 4.01 2.27
CA GLU A 206 1.51 3.00 2.65
C GLU A 206 2.89 3.32 2.06
N GLU A 207 2.96 3.97 0.89
CA GLU A 207 4.21 4.50 0.34
C GLU A 207 4.80 5.52 1.32
N ARG A 208 4.00 6.48 1.78
CA ARG A 208 4.41 7.48 2.79
C ARG A 208 4.81 6.80 4.10
N GLY A 209 4.02 5.85 4.60
CA GLY A 209 4.32 5.14 5.84
C GLY A 209 5.63 4.34 5.79
N ALA A 210 5.94 3.73 4.64
CA ALA A 210 7.21 3.04 4.44
C ALA A 210 8.40 4.01 4.41
N ILE A 211 8.25 5.17 3.75
CA ILE A 211 9.28 6.21 3.73
C ILE A 211 9.46 6.79 5.14
N ASP A 212 8.38 7.03 5.88
CA ASP A 212 8.41 7.50 7.26
C ASP A 212 9.18 6.53 8.18
N LYS A 213 9.00 5.23 7.97
CA LYS A 213 9.76 4.19 8.68
C LYS A 213 11.26 4.25 8.36
N ILE A 214 11.63 4.46 7.10
CA ILE A 214 13.03 4.68 6.69
C ILE A 214 13.58 5.96 7.35
N SER A 215 12.83 7.06 7.29
CA SER A 215 13.22 8.33 7.92
C SER A 215 13.49 8.20 9.41
N GLN A 216 12.67 7.42 10.13
CA GLN A 216 12.88 7.13 11.54
C GLN A 216 14.12 6.25 11.80
N ALA A 217 14.47 5.36 10.87
CA ALA A 217 15.63 4.45 11.03
C ALA A 217 16.98 5.10 10.66
N TRP A 218 16.97 6.08 9.75
CA TRP A 218 18.16 6.81 9.30
C TRP A 218 18.44 8.08 10.11
N GLY A 219 17.40 8.81 10.53
CA GLY A 219 17.59 10.04 11.29
C GLY A 219 17.77 9.79 12.79
N PHE A 220 17.87 10.88 13.57
CA PHE A 220 18.05 10.77 15.00
C PHE A 220 16.83 10.16 15.70
N ALA A 221 17.07 9.34 16.73
CA ALA A 221 16.01 8.76 17.56
C ALA A 221 15.36 9.80 18.48
N SER A 222 16.08 10.87 18.84
CA SER A 222 15.61 11.93 19.73
C SER A 222 14.90 13.03 18.94
N LYS A 223 13.67 13.35 19.35
CA LYS A 223 12.85 14.42 18.73
C LYS A 223 13.53 15.79 18.76
N ASP A 224 14.24 16.10 19.83
CA ASP A 224 14.92 17.39 20.02
C ASP A 224 16.03 17.67 18.98
N LYS A 225 16.47 16.64 18.25
CA LYS A 225 17.51 16.74 17.23
C LYS A 225 16.95 16.61 15.81
N TRP A 226 15.64 16.43 15.65
CA TRP A 226 15.03 16.35 14.34
C TRP A 226 15.17 17.69 13.63
N GLY A 227 15.66 17.65 12.39
CA GLY A 227 15.98 18.83 11.60
C GLY A 227 17.46 19.22 11.59
N GLU A 228 18.26 18.69 12.51
CA GLU A 228 19.72 18.88 12.54
C GLU A 228 20.48 17.80 11.73
N GLU A 229 19.77 16.83 11.16
CA GLU A 229 20.39 15.78 10.35
C GLU A 229 20.97 16.33 9.03
N GLU A 230 22.25 16.04 8.82
CA GLU A 230 23.01 16.35 7.62
C GLU A 230 23.68 15.08 7.09
N GLY A 231 23.84 14.99 5.76
CA GLY A 231 24.53 13.88 5.11
C GLY A 231 23.97 13.58 3.74
N GLU A 232 24.80 13.01 2.86
CA GLU A 232 24.43 12.69 1.48
C GLU A 232 23.19 11.79 1.40
N GLU A 233 23.14 10.74 2.23
CA GLU A 233 21.98 9.83 2.30
C GLU A 233 20.71 10.54 2.81
N TRP A 234 20.87 11.46 3.75
CA TRP A 234 19.73 12.20 4.30
C TRP A 234 19.18 13.23 3.33
N ASP A 235 20.06 13.93 2.61
CA ASP A 235 19.67 14.85 1.54
C ASP A 235 19.03 14.11 0.36
N TYR A 236 19.55 12.92 0.02
CA TYR A 236 18.91 12.04 -0.96
C TYR A 236 17.49 11.63 -0.52
N LEU A 237 17.30 11.29 0.75
CA LEU A 237 15.98 10.97 1.29
C LEU A 237 15.02 12.17 1.24
N LYS A 238 15.51 13.38 1.57
CA LYS A 238 14.74 14.62 1.45
C LYS A 238 14.31 14.88 0.01
N GLU A 239 15.24 14.74 -0.95
CA GLU A 239 14.94 14.91 -2.38
C GLU A 239 13.92 13.87 -2.85
N PHE A 240 14.11 12.59 -2.47
CA PHE A 240 13.18 11.51 -2.82
C PHE A 240 11.76 11.78 -2.30
N CYS A 241 11.62 12.30 -1.07
CA CYS A 241 10.34 12.74 -0.53
C CYS A 241 9.77 13.91 -1.33
N GLY A 242 10.58 14.94 -1.59
CA GLY A 242 10.19 16.16 -2.27
C GLY A 242 9.65 15.92 -3.69
N LEU A 243 10.32 15.07 -4.47
CA LEU A 243 9.89 14.65 -5.81
C LEU A 243 8.50 13.98 -5.83
N ARG A 244 8.06 13.50 -4.66
CA ARG A 244 6.85 12.70 -4.48
C ARG A 244 5.72 13.46 -3.79
N GLY A 245 5.86 14.76 -3.56
CA GLY A 245 4.87 15.58 -2.85
C GLY A 245 4.82 15.26 -1.36
N MET A 246 5.91 14.78 -0.80
CA MET A 246 6.09 14.55 0.64
C MET A 246 7.13 15.51 1.17
N MET A 247 6.97 15.95 2.41
CA MET A 247 7.93 16.76 3.13
C MET A 247 8.42 15.97 4.34
N LEU A 248 9.72 15.70 4.34
CA LEU A 248 10.45 15.21 5.51
C LEU A 248 10.59 16.37 6.48
N ASP A 249 10.26 16.14 7.75
CA ASP A 249 10.56 17.07 8.85
C ASP A 249 10.01 18.47 8.60
N ARG A 250 8.67 18.57 8.58
CA ARG A 250 8.03 19.87 8.43
C ARG A 250 8.32 20.72 9.66
N VAL A 251 8.99 21.84 9.42
CA VAL A 251 9.35 22.88 10.40
C VAL A 251 8.17 23.28 11.29
N GLU A 252 6.99 23.49 10.71
CA GLU A 252 5.76 23.89 11.44
C GLU A 252 5.24 22.82 12.42
N LEU A 253 5.68 21.57 12.29
CA LEU A 253 5.23 20.44 13.11
C LEU A 253 6.33 19.95 14.07
N MET A 254 7.45 20.68 14.14
CA MET A 254 8.54 20.40 15.08
C MET A 254 8.23 20.99 16.46
N ASP A 255 8.58 20.23 17.50
CA ASP A 255 8.45 20.67 18.89
C ASP A 255 9.28 21.95 19.11
N GLY A 256 8.64 23.01 19.62
CA GLY A 256 9.29 24.30 19.92
C GLY A 256 9.18 25.38 18.84
N MET A 257 8.40 25.14 17.78
CA MET A 257 8.14 26.11 16.69
C MET A 257 6.71 26.68 16.67
N GLU A 258 5.95 26.52 17.76
CA GLU A 258 4.64 27.18 17.99
C GLU A 258 4.76 28.54 18.69
#